data_AF-E3N4M3-F1
#
_entry.id   AF-E3N4M3-F1
#
_cell.length_a   1.000
_cell.length_b   1.000
_cell.length_c   1.000
_cell.angle_alpha   90.00
_cell.angle_beta   90.00
_cell.angle_gamma   90.00
#
_symmetry.space_group_name_H-M   'P 1'
#
loop_
_entity.id
_entity.type
_entity.pdbx_description
1 polymer ?
#
loop_
_entity_poly.entity_id
_entity_poly.type
_entity_poly.pdbx_seq_one_letter_code
_entity_poly.pdbx_strand_id
1 'polypeptide(L)' 'MCFLEFEYDGDRIPKVLKCGHTFCWGCIQKLAKTKYIRCPNDGKMFFLKKNDNLSHLKKNFKAMNNQ' A
#
# COMPACT_ATOMS: atom_id res chain seq x y z
N MET A 1 2.06 -7.32 -8.93
CA MET A 1 1.65 -7.51 -7.51
C MET A 1 2.35 -8.77 -6.99
N CYS A 2 2.60 -8.93 -5.68
CA CYS A 2 3.34 -10.11 -5.18
C CYS A 2 2.47 -11.38 -5.00
N PHE A 3 1.14 -11.23 -4.89
CA PHE A 3 0.18 -12.34 -4.69
C PHE A 3 0.46 -13.22 -3.46
N LEU A 4 1.25 -12.71 -2.49
CA LEU A 4 1.51 -13.36 -1.22
C LEU A 4 0.47 -12.94 -0.18
N GLU A 5 0.25 -13.81 0.81
CA GLU A 5 -0.58 -13.52 1.97
C GLU A 5 -0.02 -12.34 2.79
N PHE A 6 -0.93 -11.60 3.41
CA PHE A 6 -0.57 -10.45 4.25
C PHE A 6 -0.05 -10.90 5.61
N GLU A 7 0.83 -10.10 6.19
CA GLU A 7 1.45 -10.37 7.49
C GLU A 7 1.24 -9.21 8.45
N TYR A 8 1.38 -9.49 9.74
CA TYR A 8 1.28 -8.46 10.78
C TYR A 8 2.46 -7.48 10.78
N ASP A 9 3.64 -7.93 10.33
CA ASP A 9 4.86 -7.13 10.28
C ASP A 9 5.67 -7.32 8.97
N GLY A 10 6.72 -6.52 8.78
CA GLY A 10 7.58 -6.53 7.59
C GLY A 10 6.96 -5.97 6.30
N ASP A 11 7.45 -6.45 5.16
CA ASP A 11 7.04 -5.97 3.83
C ASP A 11 5.65 -6.43 3.41
N ARG A 12 5.09 -7.44 4.10
CA ARG A 12 3.78 -8.01 3.79
C ARG A 12 2.64 -7.34 4.58
N ILE A 13 2.91 -6.28 5.35
CA ILE A 13 1.88 -5.50 6.03
C ILE A 13 0.90 -4.90 5.00
N PRO A 14 -0.41 -5.16 5.10
CA PRO A 14 -1.42 -4.58 4.24
C PRO A 14 -1.64 -3.12 4.58
N LYS A 15 -1.60 -2.31 3.54
CA LYS A 15 -1.76 -0.86 3.58
C LYS A 15 -2.81 -0.46 2.55
N VAL A 16 -3.71 0.44 2.93
CA VAL A 16 -4.76 0.94 2.04
C VAL A 16 -4.32 2.26 1.41
N LEU A 17 -4.38 2.32 0.09
CA LEU A 17 -4.25 3.58 -0.66
C LEU A 17 -5.52 4.43 -0.51
N LYS A 18 -5.47 5.73 -0.81
CA LYS A 18 -6.66 6.60 -0.66
C LYS A 18 -7.81 6.21 -1.60
N CYS A 19 -7.58 5.38 -2.63
CA CYS A 19 -8.64 4.80 -3.44
C CYS A 19 -9.43 3.67 -2.77
N GLY A 20 -8.96 3.14 -1.63
CA GLY A 20 -9.57 2.01 -0.94
C GLY A 20 -8.94 0.65 -1.26
N HIS A 21 -8.11 0.56 -2.30
CA HIS A 21 -7.40 -0.68 -2.63
C HIS A 21 -6.27 -0.97 -1.63
N THR A 22 -6.16 -2.24 -1.23
CA THR A 22 -5.16 -2.72 -0.27
C THR A 22 -4.01 -3.40 -1.00
N PHE A 23 -2.78 -3.06 -0.63
CA PHE A 23 -1.57 -3.69 -1.13
C PHE A 23 -0.58 -3.89 0.01
N CYS A 24 0.35 -4.83 -0.16
CA CYS A 24 1.42 -5.04 0.81
C CYS A 24 2.37 -3.83 0.84
N TRP A 25 3.02 -3.58 1.97
CA TRP A 25 3.98 -2.49 2.13
C TRP A 25 5.09 -2.52 1.08
N GLY A 26 5.75 -3.66 0.89
CA GLY A 26 6.79 -3.84 -0.11
C GLY A 26 6.28 -3.65 -1.54
N CYS A 27 5.00 -3.98 -1.78
CA CYS A 27 4.34 -3.75 -3.07
C CYS A 27 4.17 -2.25 -3.32
N ILE A 28 3.77 -1.50 -2.29
CA ILE A 28 3.60 -0.05 -2.37
C ILE A 28 4.95 0.64 -2.56
N GLN A 29 6.01 0.19 -1.89
CA GLN A 29 7.35 0.71 -2.11
C GLN A 29 7.80 0.54 -3.57
N LYS A 30 7.47 -0.59 -4.21
CA LYS A 30 7.73 -0.81 -5.65
C LYS A 30 6.86 0.05 -6.57
N LEU A 31 5.63 0.36 -6.16
CA LEU A 31 4.72 1.24 -6.91
C LEU A 31 5.01 2.73 -6.72
N ALA A 32 5.66 3.09 -5.61
CA ALA A 32 6.00 4.45 -5.28
C ALA A 32 7.11 4.96 -6.19
N LYS A 33 6.82 6.07 -6.87
CA LYS A 33 7.81 6.91 -7.54
C LYS A 33 8.15 8.09 -6.63
N THR A 34 9.20 8.82 -6.99
CA THR A 34 9.76 9.95 -6.22
C THR A 34 8.73 10.96 -5.69
N LYS A 35 7.60 11.14 -6.38
CA LYS A 35 6.57 12.13 -6.00
C LYS A 35 5.15 11.57 -5.94
N TYR A 36 4.92 10.31 -6.33
CA TYR A 36 3.57 9.79 -6.40
C TYR A 36 3.52 8.25 -6.39
N ILE A 37 2.35 7.71 -6.03
CA ILE A 37 1.96 6.34 -6.26
C ILE A 37 0.81 6.34 -7.25
N ARG A 38 0.84 5.44 -8.24
CA ARG A 38 -0.33 5.16 -9.09
C ARG A 38 -0.92 3.82 -8.69
N CYS A 39 -2.20 3.78 -8.38
CA CYS A 39 -2.88 2.53 -8.11
C CYS A 39 -2.95 1.67 -9.38
N PRO A 40 -2.58 0.39 -9.33
CA PRO A 40 -2.68 -0.49 -10.49
C PRO A 40 -4.12 -0.91 -10.82
N ASN A 41 -5.04 -0.88 -9.83
CA ASN A 41 -6.43 -1.33 -10.03
C ASN A 41 -7.31 -0.29 -10.72
N ASP A 42 -7.23 0.98 -10.32
CA ASP A 42 -8.10 2.04 -10.83
C ASP A 42 -7.34 3.23 -11.45
N GLY A 43 -6.00 3.15 -11.50
CA GLY A 43 -5.16 4.19 -12.08
C GLY A 43 -5.08 5.48 -11.27
N LYS A 44 -5.74 5.60 -10.10
CA LYS A 44 -5.72 6.84 -9.30
C LYS A 44 -4.31 7.15 -8.80
N MET A 45 -3.94 8.43 -8.88
CA MET A 45 -2.63 8.92 -8.47
C MET A 45 -2.69 9.59 -7.10
N PHE A 46 -1.72 9.27 -6.26
CA PHE A 46 -1.53 9.84 -4.93
C PHE A 46 -0.17 10.51 -4.88
N PHE A 47 -0.15 11.84 -4.82
CA PHE A 47 1.09 12.60 -4.70
C PHE A 47 1.61 12.54 -3.26
N LEU A 48 2.89 12.20 -3.12
CA LEU A 48 3.64 12.19 -1.87
C LEU A 48 4.25 13.58 -1.67
N LYS A 49 3.99 14.21 -0.52
CA LYS A 49 4.70 15.43 -0.11
C LYS A 49 6.15 15.06 0.26
N LYS A 50 7.07 16.02 0.23
CA LYS A 50 8.50 15.82 0.54
C LYS A 50 8.77 15.11 1.88
N ASN A 51 7.85 15.19 2.84
CA ASN A 51 7.93 14.53 4.14
C ASN A 51 6.89 13.41 4.35
N ASP A 52 6.15 13.01 3.30
CA ASP A 52 5.23 11.88 3.40
C ASP A 52 6.04 10.59 3.45
N ASN A 53 6.33 10.14 4.67
CA ASN A 53 6.75 8.77 4.88
C ASN A 53 5.60 7.86 4.48
N LEU A 54 5.84 7.01 3.48
CA LEU A 54 4.91 6.00 3.01
C LEU A 54 4.38 5.12 4.17
N SER A 55 5.13 5.01 5.28
CA SER A 55 4.74 4.29 6.49
C SER A 55 3.45 4.83 7.14
N HIS A 56 3.10 6.10 6.89
CA HIS A 56 1.85 6.75 7.34
C HIS A 56 0.59 6.26 6.63
N LEU A 57 0.72 5.46 5.57
CA LEU A 57 -0.44 4.79 4.97
C LEU A 57 -1.15 3.94 6.03
N LYS A 58 -2.48 4.03 6.09
CA LYS A 58 -3.30 3.32 7.07
C LYS A 58 -3.09 1.82 6.90
N LYS A 59 -2.73 1.15 8.00
CA LYS A 59 -2.73 -0.33 8.06
C LYS A 59 -4.17 -0.80 7.96
N ASN A 60 -4.42 -1.82 7.14
CA ASN A 60 -5.74 -2.42 6.99
C ASN A 60 -5.71 -3.88 7.39
N PHE A 61 -5.71 -4.13 8.70
CA PHE A 61 -5.72 -5.47 9.27
C PHE A 61 -7.01 -6.24 8.95
N LYS A 62 -8.09 -5.57 8.54
CA LYS A 62 -9.30 -6.28 8.05
C LYS A 62 -9.05 -7.08 6.77
N ALA A 63 -8.05 -6.71 5.97
CA ALA A 63 -7.66 -7.49 4.79
C ALA A 63 -6.96 -8.81 5.13
N MET A 64 -6.58 -9.03 6.39
CA MET A 64 -5.99 -10.28 6.86
C MET A 64 -7.05 -11.32 7.28
N ASN A 65 -8.32 -10.93 7.37
CA ASN A 65 -9.38 -11.84 7.77
C ASN A 65 -10.03 -12.45 6.52
N ASN A 66 -9.54 -13.61 6.12
CA ASN A 66 -10.32 -14.64 5.46
C ASN A 66 -10.25 -15.95 6.26
N GLN A 67 -10.66 -15.86 7.54
CA GLN A 67 -11.11 -16.99 8.36
C GLN A 67 -12.47 -16.63 8.97
#